data_AF-A0A954LK58-F1
#
_entry.id   AF-A0A954LK58-F1
#
_cell.length_a   1.000
_cell.length_b   1.000
_cell.length_c   1.000
_cell.angle_alpha   90.00
_cell.angle_beta   90.00
_cell.angle_gamma   90.00
#
_symmetry.space_group_name_H-M   'P 1'
#
loop_
_entity.id
_entity.type
_entity.pdbx_description
1 polymer ?
#
loop_
_entity_poly.entity_id
_entity_poly.type
_entity_poly.pdbx_seq_one_letter_code
_entity_poly.pdbx_strand_id
1 'polypeptide(L)'
;MRRVSSPPSSRRAGTILPGILVGLVVMICCLALVLDKLWMDAATTELRTASEAAAFAAARELIQDDLLCEDYDSQERMKAARERALEVAWENPVAGQPVELDATPDGDIRFGQLVCDSDSGRTRFLQTVQKPRTVVVTSCRLRSRGNPVALW
;
A
#
# COMPACT_ATOMS: atom_id res chain seq x y z
N MET A 1 -4.42 -83.39 -20.46
CA MET A 1 -4.75 -82.55 -19.29
C MET A 1 -3.58 -81.62 -18.98
N ARG A 2 -3.74 -80.29 -19.14
CA ARG A 2 -2.71 -79.31 -18.76
C ARG A 2 -3.42 -78.09 -18.14
N ARG A 3 -3.33 -77.92 -16.82
CA ARG A 3 -3.82 -76.72 -16.12
C ARG A 3 -2.77 -75.63 -16.27
N VAL A 4 -3.14 -74.51 -16.90
CA VAL A 4 -2.34 -73.29 -16.90
C VAL A 4 -2.73 -72.50 -15.65
N SER A 5 -1.77 -72.33 -14.73
CA SER A 5 -1.88 -71.46 -13.56
C SER A 5 -1.67 -70.00 -13.97
N SER A 6 -2.68 -69.15 -13.79
CA SER A 6 -2.53 -67.70 -13.92
C SER A 6 -1.65 -67.15 -12.78
N PRO A 7 -0.72 -66.21 -13.03
CA PRO A 7 0.08 -65.61 -11.98
C PRO A 7 -0.78 -64.67 -11.10
N PRO A 8 -0.41 -64.49 -9.80
CA PRO A 8 -1.17 -63.65 -8.88
C PRO A 8 -1.12 -62.19 -9.32
N SER A 9 -2.29 -61.53 -9.35
CA SER A 9 -2.39 -60.10 -9.63
C SER A 9 -1.76 -59.30 -8.48
N SER A 10 -0.77 -58.47 -8.83
CA SER A 10 -0.10 -57.60 -7.87
C SER A 10 -1.05 -56.47 -7.43
N ARG A 11 -1.71 -56.65 -6.28
CA ARG A 11 -2.40 -55.57 -5.55
C ARG A 11 -1.36 -54.58 -5.01
N ARG A 12 -0.93 -53.63 -5.85
CA ARG A 12 -0.11 -52.45 -5.45
C ARG A 12 -0.82 -51.10 -5.70
N ALA A 13 -2.14 -51.11 -5.90
CA ALA A 13 -2.92 -49.92 -6.25
C ALA A 13 -3.56 -49.18 -5.06
N GLY A 14 -3.41 -49.67 -3.82
CA GLY A 14 -4.12 -49.10 -2.65
C GLY A 14 -3.50 -47.84 -2.04
N THR A 15 -2.18 -47.69 -2.08
CA THR A 15 -1.44 -46.62 -1.37
C THR A 15 -0.96 -45.48 -2.27
N ILE A 16 -0.93 -45.66 -3.59
CA ILE A 16 -0.49 -44.62 -4.53
C ILE A 16 -1.55 -43.52 -4.67
N LEU A 17 -2.83 -43.91 -4.70
CA LEU A 17 -3.96 -42.98 -4.82
C LEU A 17 -4.03 -41.94 -3.68
N PRO A 18 -3.96 -42.32 -2.38
CA PRO A 18 -3.96 -41.33 -1.30
C PRO A 18 -2.72 -40.42 -1.35
N GLY A 19 -1.55 -40.93 -1.76
CA GLY A 19 -0.35 -40.10 -1.94
C GLY A 19 -0.53 -39.03 -3.02
N ILE A 20 -1.12 -39.39 -4.17
CA ILE A 20 -1.46 -38.44 -5.24
C ILE A 20 -2.46 -37.38 -4.74
N LEU A 21 -3.51 -37.80 -4.01
CA LEU A 21 -4.50 -36.87 -3.46
C LEU A 21 -3.87 -35.87 -2.49
N VAL A 22 -3.03 -36.33 -1.57
CA VAL A 22 -2.31 -35.46 -0.63
C VAL A 22 -1.38 -34.50 -1.39
N GLY A 23 -0.63 -35.01 -2.37
CA GLY A 23 0.23 -34.17 -3.21
C GLY A 23 -0.55 -33.08 -3.95
N LEU A 24 -1.73 -33.41 -4.48
CA LEU A 24 -2.61 -32.47 -5.17
C LEU A 24 -3.17 -31.41 -4.21
N VAL A 25 -3.57 -31.80 -2.99
CA VAL A 25 -4.01 -30.85 -1.95
C VAL A 25 -2.89 -29.89 -1.57
N VAL A 26 -1.67 -30.40 -1.35
CA VAL A 26 -0.51 -29.57 -1.03
C VAL A 26 -0.22 -28.58 -2.16
N MET A 27 -0.27 -29.03 -3.42
CA MET A 27 -0.09 -28.16 -4.57
C MET A 27 -1.15 -27.04 -4.64
N ILE A 28 -2.42 -27.36 -4.37
CA ILE A 28 -3.49 -26.35 -4.32
C ILE A 28 -3.25 -25.36 -3.17
N CYS A 29 -2.86 -25.83 -2.00
CA CYS A 29 -2.52 -24.96 -0.87
C CYS A 29 -1.35 -24.03 -1.20
N CYS A 30 -0.28 -24.53 -1.84
CA CYS A 30 0.83 -23.71 -2.28
C CYS A 30 0.38 -22.63 -3.27
N LEU A 31 -0.47 -22.98 -4.24
CA LEU A 31 -1.00 -22.02 -5.20
C LEU A 31 -1.83 -20.93 -4.50
N ALA A 32 -2.68 -21.31 -3.56
CA ALA A 32 -3.47 -20.36 -2.78
C ALA A 32 -2.60 -19.35 -2.01
N LEU A 33 -1.52 -19.82 -1.38
CA LEU A 33 -0.57 -18.95 -0.66
C LEU A 33 0.16 -18.00 -1.61
N VAL A 34 0.55 -18.46 -2.80
CA VAL A 34 1.20 -17.60 -3.81
C VAL A 34 0.25 -16.51 -4.29
N LEU A 35 -1.01 -16.85 -4.56
CA LEU A 35 -2.02 -15.87 -4.99
C LEU A 35 -2.29 -14.82 -3.92
N ASP A 36 -2.41 -15.25 -2.65
CA ASP A 36 -2.59 -14.34 -1.52
C ASP A 36 -1.41 -13.35 -1.42
N LYS A 37 -0.18 -13.85 -1.54
CA LYS A 37 1.02 -13.03 -1.52
C LYS A 37 1.07 -12.04 -2.70
N LEU A 38 0.73 -12.48 -3.91
CA LEU A 38 0.68 -11.61 -5.09
C LEU A 38 -0.36 -10.50 -4.93
N TRP A 39 -1.51 -10.82 -4.32
CA TRP A 39 -2.55 -9.84 -4.06
C TRP A 39 -2.09 -8.78 -3.04
N MET A 40 -1.42 -9.18 -1.96
CA MET A 40 -0.85 -8.25 -0.98
C MET A 40 0.26 -7.36 -1.58
N ASP A 41 1.13 -7.92 -2.42
CA ASP A 41 2.19 -7.17 -3.10
C ASP A 41 1.61 -6.12 -4.06
N ALA A 42 0.60 -6.51 -4.85
CA ALA A 42 -0.08 -5.61 -5.78
C ALA A 42 -0.71 -4.43 -5.03
N ALA A 43 -1.48 -4.72 -3.98
CA ALA A 43 -2.15 -3.71 -3.21
C ALA A 43 -1.16 -2.81 -2.42
N THR A 44 -0.01 -3.34 -2.00
CA THR A 44 1.07 -2.52 -1.41
C THR A 44 1.66 -1.54 -2.42
N THR A 45 1.85 -2.00 -3.66
CA THR A 45 2.37 -1.16 -4.75
C THR A 45 1.38 -0.07 -5.11
N GLU A 46 0.10 -0.41 -5.26
CA GLU A 46 -0.98 0.54 -5.51
C GLU A 46 -1.10 1.59 -4.40
N LEU A 47 -1.04 1.17 -3.13
CA LEU A 47 -1.11 2.11 -1.98
C LEU A 47 0.06 3.09 -1.98
N ARG A 48 1.25 2.61 -2.34
CA ARG A 48 2.41 3.47 -2.50
C ARG A 48 2.19 4.48 -3.62
N THR A 49 1.76 4.03 -4.79
CA THR A 49 1.49 4.93 -5.93
C THR A 49 0.41 5.96 -5.59
N ALA A 50 -0.67 5.58 -4.91
CA ALA A 50 -1.72 6.49 -4.46
C ALA A 50 -1.16 7.54 -3.48
N SER A 51 -0.32 7.12 -2.52
CA SER A 51 0.30 8.05 -1.56
C SER A 51 1.29 9.01 -2.21
N GLU A 52 2.08 8.54 -3.18
CA GLU A 52 3.01 9.37 -3.94
C GLU A 52 2.25 10.38 -4.81
N ALA A 53 1.17 9.95 -5.48
CA ALA A 53 0.30 10.82 -6.25
C ALA A 53 -0.35 11.91 -5.38
N ALA A 54 -0.89 11.54 -4.22
CA ALA A 54 -1.45 12.48 -3.26
C ALA A 54 -0.40 13.48 -2.74
N ALA A 55 0.82 13.00 -2.44
CA ALA A 55 1.93 13.86 -2.04
C ALA A 55 2.33 14.85 -3.12
N PHE A 56 2.41 14.41 -4.39
CA PHE A 56 2.69 15.30 -5.51
C PHE A 56 1.58 16.33 -5.73
N ALA A 57 0.33 15.93 -5.57
CA ALA A 57 -0.82 16.83 -5.69
C ALA A 57 -0.78 17.94 -4.64
N ALA A 58 -0.55 17.59 -3.36
CA ALA A 58 -0.36 18.58 -2.30
C ALA A 58 0.88 19.45 -2.52
N ALA A 59 2.01 18.86 -2.95
CA ALA A 59 3.23 19.61 -3.21
C ALA A 59 3.04 20.63 -4.33
N ARG A 60 2.33 20.25 -5.40
CA ARG A 60 2.00 21.14 -6.52
C ARG A 60 1.18 22.34 -6.06
N GLU A 61 0.18 22.12 -5.21
CA GLU A 61 -0.65 23.20 -4.67
C GLU A 61 0.16 24.14 -3.77
N LEU A 62 1.17 23.61 -3.09
CA LEU A 62 2.00 24.35 -2.15
C LEU A 62 3.09 25.23 -2.82
N ILE A 63 3.52 24.86 -4.03
CA ILE A 63 4.62 25.50 -4.79
C ILE A 63 4.08 26.49 -5.86
N GLN A 64 2.81 26.88 -5.79
CA GLN A 64 2.24 27.81 -6.77
C GLN A 64 2.86 29.23 -6.67
N ASP A 65 2.95 29.93 -7.81
CA ASP A 65 3.58 31.25 -7.97
C ASP A 65 3.00 32.36 -7.07
N ASP A 66 1.86 32.10 -6.43
CA ASP A 66 1.24 32.99 -5.44
C ASP A 66 2.11 33.20 -4.19
N LEU A 67 3.18 32.42 -4.01
CA LEU A 67 4.27 32.70 -3.07
C LEU A 67 4.93 34.08 -3.27
N LEU A 68 4.74 34.70 -4.44
CA LEU A 68 5.28 36.02 -4.79
C LEU A 68 4.33 37.18 -4.45
N CYS A 69 3.09 36.90 -4.03
CA CYS A 69 2.11 37.92 -3.64
C CYS A 69 2.32 38.38 -2.19
N GLU A 70 2.09 39.68 -1.91
CA GLU A 70 2.20 40.24 -0.55
C GLU A 70 1.17 39.65 0.43
N ASP A 71 0.00 39.23 -0.07
CA ASP A 71 -1.12 38.67 0.73
C ASP A 71 -1.07 37.13 0.85
N TYR A 72 0.13 36.54 0.94
CA TYR A 72 0.27 35.07 1.02
C TYR A 72 -0.28 34.49 2.34
N ASP A 73 -1.47 33.89 2.29
CA ASP A 73 -2.02 33.09 3.40
C ASP A 73 -1.55 31.62 3.34
N SER A 74 -0.55 31.32 4.15
CA SER A 74 -0.03 29.94 4.32
C SER A 74 -1.08 28.94 4.81
N GLN A 75 -2.08 29.35 5.61
CA GLN A 75 -3.08 28.44 6.16
C GLN A 75 -4.08 28.02 5.09
N GLU A 76 -4.58 28.98 4.31
CA GLU A 76 -5.50 28.72 3.20
C GLU A 76 -4.86 27.78 2.18
N ARG A 77 -3.57 27.99 1.86
CA ARG A 77 -2.83 27.12 0.94
C ARG A 77 -2.62 25.72 1.49
N MET A 78 -2.28 25.60 2.77
CA MET A 78 -2.18 24.28 3.40
C MET A 78 -3.53 23.57 3.43
N LYS A 79 -4.64 24.29 3.54
CA LYS A 79 -5.98 23.71 3.45
C LYS A 79 -6.28 23.22 2.02
N ALA A 80 -6.07 24.06 1.01
CA ALA A 80 -6.22 23.68 -0.40
C ALA A 80 -5.35 22.47 -0.77
N ALA A 81 -4.09 22.45 -0.32
CA ALA A 81 -3.17 21.33 -0.54
C ALA A 81 -3.66 20.03 0.10
N ARG A 82 -4.29 20.08 1.28
CA ARG A 82 -4.92 18.90 1.90
C ARG A 82 -6.11 18.41 1.09
N GLU A 83 -7.00 19.32 0.71
CA GLU A 83 -8.18 19.01 -0.10
C GLU A 83 -7.77 18.35 -1.42
N ARG A 84 -6.75 18.89 -2.10
CA ARG A 84 -6.26 18.31 -3.35
C ARG A 84 -5.60 16.94 -3.16
N ALA A 85 -4.87 16.73 -2.07
CA ALA A 85 -4.33 15.40 -1.75
C ALA A 85 -5.44 14.37 -1.46
N LEU A 86 -6.52 14.77 -0.77
CA LEU A 86 -7.67 13.91 -0.52
C LEU A 86 -8.36 13.49 -1.82
N GLU A 87 -8.62 14.44 -2.71
CA GLU A 87 -9.23 14.16 -4.01
C GLU A 87 -8.40 13.16 -4.81
N VAL A 88 -7.09 13.39 -4.91
CA VAL A 88 -6.19 12.50 -5.65
C VAL A 88 -6.08 11.13 -4.98
N ALA A 89 -6.05 11.05 -3.64
CA ALA A 89 -6.07 9.77 -2.94
C ALA A 89 -7.37 8.98 -3.22
N TRP A 90 -8.51 9.68 -3.29
CA TRP A 90 -9.80 9.07 -3.61
C TRP A 90 -9.87 8.57 -5.06
N GLU A 91 -9.28 9.31 -6.00
CA GLU A 91 -9.20 8.94 -7.42
C GLU A 91 -8.25 7.77 -7.72
N ASN A 92 -7.37 7.41 -6.77
CA ASN A 92 -6.39 6.33 -6.92
C ASN A 92 -6.75 5.16 -6.00
N PRO A 93 -7.73 4.30 -6.39
CA PRO A 93 -8.15 3.19 -5.55
C PRO A 93 -7.07 2.10 -5.45
N VAL A 94 -7.05 1.44 -4.29
CA VAL A 94 -6.18 0.30 -3.99
C VAL A 94 -7.08 -0.91 -3.83
N ALA A 95 -6.78 -2.01 -4.51
CA ALA A 95 -7.60 -3.23 -4.51
C ALA A 95 -9.11 -2.97 -4.70
N GLY A 96 -9.46 -1.92 -5.47
CA GLY A 96 -10.84 -1.52 -5.76
C GLY A 96 -11.52 -0.63 -4.70
N GLN A 97 -10.82 -0.19 -3.66
CA GLN A 97 -11.35 0.73 -2.64
C GLN A 97 -10.60 2.07 -2.65
N PRO A 98 -11.30 3.21 -2.46
CA PRO A 98 -10.64 4.51 -2.39
C PRO A 98 -9.74 4.61 -1.16
N VAL A 99 -8.64 5.35 -1.26
CA VAL A 99 -7.73 5.59 -0.14
C VAL A 99 -8.25 6.77 0.67
N GLU A 100 -8.66 6.51 1.90
CA GLU A 100 -9.09 7.54 2.84
C GLU A 100 -7.88 8.03 3.65
N LEU A 101 -7.63 9.35 3.59
CA LEU A 101 -6.57 10.02 4.36
C LEU A 101 -7.19 10.93 5.42
N ASP A 102 -6.53 11.02 6.57
CA ASP A 102 -6.88 11.98 7.61
C ASP A 102 -6.29 13.36 7.31
N ALA A 103 -7.17 14.30 6.98
CA ALA A 103 -6.82 15.70 6.72
C ALA A 103 -6.73 16.58 7.97
N THR A 104 -6.79 16.01 9.18
CA THR A 104 -6.47 16.79 10.39
C THR A 104 -5.02 17.29 10.34
N PRO A 105 -4.68 18.40 11.04
CA PRO A 105 -3.33 18.97 11.00
C PRO A 105 -2.20 18.01 11.43
N ASP A 106 -2.51 17.04 12.28
CA ASP A 106 -1.61 15.99 12.76
C ASP A 106 -1.94 14.60 12.19
N GLY A 107 -2.80 14.58 11.16
CA GLY A 107 -3.23 13.36 10.49
C GLY A 107 -2.20 12.84 9.49
N ASP A 108 -2.71 12.28 8.42
CA ASP A 108 -1.94 11.60 7.38
C ASP A 108 -1.19 12.59 6.49
N ILE A 109 -1.65 13.85 6.40
CA ILE A 109 -1.06 14.90 5.57
C ILE A 109 -0.40 15.96 6.45
N ARG A 110 0.94 15.98 6.48
CA ARG A 110 1.74 16.86 7.32
C ARG A 110 2.62 17.79 6.49
N PHE A 111 2.70 19.05 6.90
CA PHE A 111 3.48 20.08 6.22
C PHE A 111 4.63 20.55 7.09
N GLY A 112 5.76 20.87 6.47
CA GLY A 112 6.94 21.24 7.20
C GLY A 112 8.12 21.62 6.33
N GLN A 113 9.31 21.50 6.91
CA GLN A 113 10.59 21.74 6.26
C GLN A 113 11.55 20.59 6.57
N LEU A 114 12.40 20.27 5.59
CA LEU A 114 13.54 19.39 5.80
C LEU A 114 14.72 20.22 6.28
N VAL A 115 15.16 19.95 7.51
CA VAL A 115 16.34 20.59 8.11
C VAL A 115 17.45 19.57 8.23
N CYS A 116 18.63 19.92 7.73
CA CYS A 116 19.84 19.13 7.94
C CYS A 116 20.40 19.43 9.31
N ASP A 117 20.52 18.40 10.15
CA ASP A 117 21.17 18.50 11.43
C ASP A 117 22.69 18.61 11.23
N SER A 118 23.28 19.70 11.74
CA SER A 118 24.70 20.02 11.53
C SER A 118 25.65 19.00 12.18
N ASP A 119 25.19 18.33 13.24
CA ASP A 119 26.04 17.43 14.02
C ASP A 119 25.99 15.98 13.52
N SER A 120 24.83 15.55 13.01
CA SER A 120 24.62 14.18 12.53
C SER A 120 24.63 14.02 11.01
N GLY A 121 24.56 15.13 10.26
CA GLY A 121 24.44 15.13 8.81
C GLY A 121 23.13 14.52 8.29
N ARG A 122 22.17 14.24 9.19
CA ARG A 122 20.88 13.62 8.84
C ARG A 122 19.82 14.68 8.58
N THR A 123 19.00 14.43 7.56
CA THR A 123 17.83 15.27 7.27
C THR A 123 16.67 14.90 8.19
N ARG A 124 16.13 15.87 8.90
CA ARG A 124 14.95 15.69 9.75
C ARG A 124 13.79 16.53 9.22
N PHE A 125 12.61 15.93 9.20
CA PHE A 125 11.37 16.66 8.95
C PHE A 125 10.93 17.41 10.22
N LEU A 126 10.78 18.72 10.09
CA LEU A 126 10.21 19.59 11.11
C LEU A 126 8.85 20.09 10.62
N GLN A 127 7.78 19.66 11.29
CA GLN A 127 6.43 20.15 11.00
C GLN A 127 6.36 21.63 11.33
N THR A 128 5.94 22.44 10.36
CA THR A 128 5.75 23.88 10.52
C THR A 128 4.59 24.33 9.67
N VAL A 129 3.84 25.29 10.21
CA VAL A 129 2.74 25.97 9.54
C VAL A 129 3.20 27.26 8.85
N GLN A 130 4.37 27.79 9.24
CA GLN A 130 4.93 28.99 8.63
C GLN A 130 5.86 28.62 7.48
N LYS A 131 5.47 29.03 6.26
CA LYS A 131 6.23 28.79 5.01
C LYS A 131 6.71 27.33 4.88
N PRO A 132 5.81 26.34 4.92
CA PRO A 132 6.19 24.95 4.65
C PRO A 132 6.82 24.85 3.26
N ARG A 133 7.78 23.94 3.09
CA ARG A 133 8.42 23.64 1.80
C ARG A 133 8.37 22.15 1.46
N THR A 134 7.84 21.36 2.37
CA THR A 134 7.79 19.92 2.28
C THR A 134 6.42 19.47 2.76
N VAL A 135 5.83 18.55 2.01
CA VAL A 135 4.65 17.79 2.42
C VAL A 135 5.04 16.34 2.61
N VAL A 136 4.53 15.72 3.66
CA VAL A 136 4.64 14.29 3.94
C VAL A 136 3.22 13.75 3.96
N VAL A 137 2.94 12.80 3.07
CA VAL A 137 1.68 12.06 3.07
C VAL A 137 1.97 10.65 3.55
N THR A 138 1.28 10.24 4.60
CA THR A 138 1.37 8.91 5.18
C THR A 138 0.04 8.23 4.97
N SER A 139 -0.04 7.24 4.08
CA SER A 139 -1.24 6.42 3.98
C SER A 139 -1.24 5.37 5.08
N CYS A 140 -1.98 5.63 6.17
CA CYS A 140 -2.07 4.72 7.31
C CYS A 140 -3.05 3.58 7.07
N ARG A 141 -2.66 2.39 7.51
CA ARG A 141 -3.42 1.14 7.40
C ARG A 141 -4.41 1.03 8.56
N LEU A 142 -5.63 1.49 8.36
CA LEU A 142 -6.71 1.20 9.29
C LEU A 142 -7.87 0.55 8.52
N ARG A 143 -8.23 -0.69 8.91
CA ARG A 143 -9.46 -1.35 8.43
C ARG A 143 -10.71 -0.49 8.69
N SER A 144 -10.65 0.39 9.69
CA SER A 144 -11.71 1.35 10.00
C SER A 144 -11.84 2.50 9.00
N ARG A 145 -10.85 2.72 8.13
CA ARG A 145 -10.80 3.75 7.08
C ARG A 145 -10.78 3.15 5.67
N GLY A 146 -11.29 1.93 5.52
CA GLY A 146 -11.45 1.30 4.20
C GLY A 146 -10.16 0.93 3.46
N ASN A 147 -8.99 0.93 4.12
CA ASN A 147 -7.74 0.55 3.46
C ASN A 147 -7.59 -0.98 3.37
N PRO A 148 -7.39 -1.56 2.16
CA PRO A 148 -7.54 -3.00 1.90
C PRO A 148 -6.37 -3.85 2.37
N VAL A 149 -5.19 -3.26 2.57
CA VAL A 149 -3.98 -3.99 2.98
C VAL A 149 -3.70 -3.78 4.46
N ALA A 150 -4.15 -4.73 5.28
CA ALA A 150 -3.69 -4.83 6.67
C ALA A 150 -2.31 -5.50 6.65
N LEU A 151 -1.27 -4.68 6.68
CA LEU A 151 0.10 -5.12 6.89
C LEU A 151 0.48 -4.51 8.24
N TRP A 152 0.38 -5.37 9.25
CA TRP A 152 0.58 -5.19 10.69
C TRP A 152 -0.56 -4.46 11.43
#